data_AF-A0A7V3GTR2-F1
#
_entry.id   AF-A0A7V3GTR2-F1
#
_cell.length_a   1.000
_cell.length_b   1.000
_cell.length_c   1.000
_cell.angle_alpha   90.00
_cell.angle_beta   90.00
_cell.angle_gamma   90.00
#
_symmetry.space_group_name_H-M   'P 1'
#
loop_
_entity.id
_entity.type
_entity.pdbx_description
1 polymer ?
#
loop_
_entity_poly.entity_id
_entity_poly.type
_entity_poly.pdbx_seq_one_letter_code
_entity_poly.pdbx_strand_id
1 'polypeptide(L)'
;ADEEDNYHIAQASTPLDEDGRFLRKRVSVRHKQEFLLEDPRNVQFMDVSAQQIVSVSAALIPFLEHDDANRALMGSNMQRQAVPLMEPKSPVVGTGMEYPAAVDSGHVVLAQAPGKVTSVTADRVVVQEDDGNERVYELRKFSRSNQSTCINQQPIVRKGDVVEAGQVLADSSSTELGELALGRNVTVAFIAWDGGNYEDAILISERLVREDVYSSIHIEKYEAEARDTKLGPEEITRDIPNVGEEALRNLDEHGIIRIGAEVKPGDILVGKISPKGETELTPEEKLLRAIFGEKAREVRDSSLRLPHGERGKVVDIKVFTRDDNRDLPAGVESMVRVSVAQRRKLTVGDKMAGRHGNKGVVSRIVAEADMPFLPDGTPVDIILNPLGVPARMNIGQVLETHLGWAADRLGFKVMTPVFDGASERQIEAELARAWLIDKAWNDVTEEALAWARELGDEAEFEDDDDIRMAYIEEVYLAEDDDVDFAQVFYDQIYARRSVLHHWLRERGYDPEFLMVYEDDDR
;
A
#
# COMPACT_ATOMS: atom_id res chain seq x y z
N ALA A 1 -31.58 17.84 13.83
CA ALA A 1 -32.07 17.03 14.96
C ALA A 1 -33.52 17.42 15.28
N ASP A 2 -33.75 18.59 15.88
CA ASP A 2 -35.12 18.99 16.28
C ASP A 2 -36.12 19.10 15.12
N GLU A 3 -35.66 19.46 13.92
CA GLU A 3 -36.51 19.47 12.72
C GLU A 3 -36.81 18.05 12.20
N GLU A 4 -35.83 17.15 12.28
CA GLU A 4 -35.91 15.76 11.78
C GLU A 4 -37.01 14.96 12.52
N ASP A 5 -37.14 15.17 13.83
CA ASP A 5 -38.11 14.50 14.69
C ASP A 5 -39.59 14.79 14.33
N ASN A 6 -39.84 15.78 13.46
CA ASN A 6 -41.20 16.11 12.99
C ASN A 6 -41.61 15.32 11.75
N TYR A 7 -40.71 14.54 11.17
CA TYR A 7 -40.93 13.88 9.88
C TYR A 7 -40.79 12.36 9.96
N HIS A 8 -41.53 11.68 9.10
CA HIS A 8 -41.40 10.24 8.88
C HIS A 8 -40.39 9.99 7.76
N ILE A 9 -39.24 9.39 8.11
CA ILE A 9 -38.10 9.23 7.21
C ILE A 9 -37.91 7.75 6.88
N ALA A 10 -38.03 7.37 5.61
CA ALA A 10 -37.77 6.01 5.13
C ALA A 10 -36.27 5.71 5.01
N GLN A 11 -35.89 4.45 5.19
CA GLN A 11 -34.52 3.98 4.99
C GLN A 11 -34.14 3.94 3.51
N ALA A 12 -32.88 4.27 3.19
CA ALA A 12 -32.35 4.30 1.83
C ALA A 12 -32.46 2.94 1.10
N SER A 13 -32.32 1.84 1.84
CA SER A 13 -32.41 0.47 1.30
C SER A 13 -33.84 -0.02 1.04
N THR A 14 -34.85 0.86 1.19
CA THR A 14 -36.23 0.48 0.89
C THR A 14 -36.41 0.32 -0.62
N PRO A 15 -36.86 -0.85 -1.13
CA PRO A 15 -37.00 -1.06 -2.57
C PRO A 15 -38.03 -0.13 -3.22
N LEU A 16 -37.59 0.54 -4.29
CA LEU A 16 -38.40 1.42 -5.14
C LEU A 16 -38.59 0.80 -6.53
N ASP A 17 -39.64 1.21 -7.24
CA ASP A 17 -39.80 0.96 -8.67
C ASP A 17 -39.07 2.03 -9.52
N GLU A 18 -39.07 1.85 -10.85
CA GLU A 18 -38.46 2.79 -11.81
C GLU A 18 -39.08 4.20 -11.75
N ASP A 19 -40.33 4.31 -11.29
CA ASP A 19 -41.03 5.59 -11.09
C ASP A 19 -40.73 6.24 -9.72
N GLY A 20 -39.86 5.61 -8.90
CA GLY A 20 -39.51 6.08 -7.56
C GLY A 20 -40.58 5.82 -6.50
N ARG A 21 -41.51 4.88 -6.71
CA ARG A 21 -42.55 4.51 -5.76
C ARG A 21 -42.13 3.31 -4.92
N PHE A 22 -42.57 3.28 -3.67
CA PHE A 22 -42.32 2.16 -2.77
C PHE A 22 -42.99 0.86 -3.26
N LEU A 23 -42.20 -0.20 -3.46
CA LEU A 23 -42.70 -1.53 -3.83
C LEU A 23 -43.44 -2.22 -2.67
N ARG A 24 -43.07 -1.88 -1.42
CA ARG A 24 -43.64 -2.49 -0.22
C ARG A 24 -44.88 -1.74 0.25
N LYS A 25 -45.93 -2.49 0.63
CA LYS A 25 -47.16 -1.93 1.21
C LYS A 25 -46.97 -1.28 2.58
N ARG A 26 -45.91 -1.66 3.29
CA ARG A 26 -45.48 -1.04 4.55
C ARG A 26 -43.99 -0.79 4.49
N VAL A 27 -43.59 0.43 4.83
CA VAL A 27 -42.21 0.92 4.75
C VAL A 27 -41.67 1.12 6.15
N SER A 28 -40.42 0.72 6.39
CA SER A 28 -39.72 0.99 7.64
C SER A 28 -39.34 2.47 7.68
N VAL A 29 -39.85 3.20 8.66
CA VAL A 29 -39.58 4.62 8.86
C VAL A 29 -39.03 4.89 10.24
N ARG A 30 -38.14 5.87 10.34
CA ARG A 30 -37.71 6.47 11.60
C ARG A 30 -38.54 7.72 11.87
N HIS A 31 -39.09 7.82 13.07
CA HIS A 31 -39.77 9.02 13.57
C HIS A 31 -39.55 9.13 15.08
N LYS A 32 -39.04 10.28 15.55
CA LYS A 32 -38.69 10.52 16.97
C LYS A 32 -37.83 9.41 17.60
N GLN A 33 -36.82 8.97 16.85
CA GLN A 33 -35.91 7.88 17.22
C GLN A 33 -36.56 6.50 17.40
N GLU A 34 -37.84 6.33 17.04
CA GLU A 34 -38.51 5.03 16.99
C GLU A 34 -38.57 4.51 15.55
N PHE A 35 -38.45 3.19 15.41
CA PHE A 35 -38.61 2.49 14.13
C PHE A 35 -40.03 1.95 14.01
N LEU A 36 -40.77 2.44 13.02
CA LEU A 36 -42.17 2.13 12.78
C LEU A 36 -42.35 1.58 11.37
N LEU A 37 -43.40 0.78 11.17
CA LEU A 37 -43.84 0.39 9.82
C LEU A 37 -45.03 1.27 9.43
N GLU A 38 -44.87 2.11 8.42
CA GLU A 38 -45.89 3.06 7.99
C GLU A 38 -46.41 2.77 6.58
N ASP A 39 -47.57 3.33 6.24
CA ASP A 39 -48.07 3.36 4.87
C ASP A 39 -47.15 4.29 4.03
N PRO A 40 -46.78 3.91 2.78
CA PRO A 40 -45.99 4.74 1.89
C PRO A 40 -46.44 6.20 1.77
N ARG A 41 -47.75 6.48 1.92
CA ARG A 41 -48.32 7.84 1.85
C ARG A 41 -47.97 8.73 3.04
N ASN A 42 -47.55 8.14 4.16
CA ASN A 42 -47.16 8.86 5.36
C ASN A 42 -45.67 9.20 5.36
N VAL A 43 -44.88 8.64 4.43
CA VAL A 43 -43.45 8.91 4.30
C VAL A 43 -43.26 10.30 3.71
N GLN A 44 -42.44 11.14 4.35
CA GLN A 44 -42.21 12.52 3.93
C GLN A 44 -40.79 12.72 3.37
N PHE A 45 -39.82 12.01 3.92
CA PHE A 45 -38.43 12.02 3.46
C PHE A 45 -37.89 10.60 3.38
N MET A 46 -36.74 10.46 2.72
CA MET A 46 -35.98 9.22 2.64
C MET A 46 -34.50 9.55 2.86
N ASP A 47 -33.78 8.65 3.50
CA ASP A 47 -32.33 8.73 3.64
C ASP A 47 -31.65 8.83 2.26
N VAL A 48 -30.56 9.61 2.17
CA VAL A 48 -29.90 9.90 0.88
C VAL A 48 -29.08 8.70 0.39
N SER A 49 -28.36 8.05 1.31
CA SER A 49 -27.52 6.89 1.01
C SER A 49 -27.38 6.03 2.26
N ALA A 50 -27.23 4.72 2.08
CA ALA A 50 -26.95 3.81 3.17
C ALA A 50 -25.58 4.08 3.84
N GLN A 51 -24.64 4.72 3.13
CA GLN A 51 -23.32 5.06 3.65
C GLN A 51 -23.33 6.28 4.60
N GLN A 52 -24.40 7.09 4.59
CA GLN A 52 -24.43 8.36 5.34
C GLN A 52 -24.36 8.18 6.87
N ILE A 53 -24.64 6.96 7.36
CA ILE A 53 -24.65 6.65 8.79
C ILE A 53 -23.27 6.29 9.36
N VAL A 54 -22.27 6.08 8.51
CA VAL A 54 -20.92 5.66 8.91
C VAL A 54 -19.87 6.70 8.53
N SER A 55 -18.78 6.75 9.31
CA SER A 55 -17.62 7.59 8.97
C SER A 55 -16.87 7.06 7.75
N VAL A 56 -16.10 7.91 7.07
CA VAL A 56 -15.24 7.51 5.93
C VAL A 56 -14.41 6.25 6.22
N SER A 57 -13.77 6.14 7.38
CA SER A 57 -12.95 4.96 7.72
C SER A 57 -13.76 3.67 7.85
N ALA A 58 -15.00 3.76 8.34
CA ALA A 58 -15.89 2.61 8.41
C ALA A 58 -16.50 2.30 7.03
N ALA A 59 -16.73 3.33 6.21
CA ALA A 59 -17.22 3.20 4.85
C ALA A 59 -16.22 2.51 3.90
N LEU A 60 -14.94 2.42 4.28
CA LEU A 60 -13.87 1.70 3.56
C LEU A 60 -13.83 0.18 3.86
N ILE A 61 -14.70 -0.31 4.76
CA ILE A 61 -14.78 -1.72 5.12
C ILE A 61 -15.89 -2.38 4.29
N PRO A 62 -15.56 -3.28 3.34
CA PRO A 62 -16.57 -4.01 2.58
C PRO A 62 -17.36 -4.93 3.53
N PHE A 63 -18.60 -5.29 3.19
CA PHE A 63 -19.41 -6.22 4.00
C PHE A 63 -19.52 -5.85 5.49
N LEU A 64 -19.51 -4.55 5.82
CA LEU A 64 -19.54 -4.07 7.20
C LEU A 64 -20.76 -4.59 7.98
N GLU A 65 -21.88 -4.80 7.28
CA GLU A 65 -23.11 -5.36 7.82
C GLU A 65 -22.96 -6.80 8.35
N HIS A 66 -21.88 -7.50 7.98
CA HIS A 66 -21.55 -8.84 8.43
C HIS A 66 -20.49 -8.88 9.56
N ASP A 67 -20.12 -7.71 10.08
CA ASP A 67 -19.16 -7.57 11.17
C ASP A 67 -19.82 -7.09 12.48
N ASP A 68 -19.39 -7.66 13.60
CA ASP A 68 -19.70 -7.09 14.92
C ASP A 68 -19.18 -5.65 15.02
N ALA A 69 -19.98 -4.76 15.62
CA ALA A 69 -19.67 -3.34 15.72
C ALA A 69 -18.31 -3.06 16.39
N ASN A 70 -17.89 -3.87 17.36
CA ASN A 70 -16.58 -3.67 18.00
C ASN A 70 -15.42 -4.06 17.07
N ARG A 71 -15.61 -5.05 16.19
CA ARG A 71 -14.62 -5.44 15.18
C ARG A 71 -14.54 -4.41 14.07
N ALA A 72 -15.68 -3.93 13.58
CA ALA A 72 -15.75 -2.80 12.65
C ALA A 72 -15.02 -1.56 13.17
N LEU A 73 -15.22 -1.21 14.45
CA LEU A 73 -14.51 -0.10 15.09
C LEU A 73 -13.00 -0.34 15.13
N MET A 74 -12.57 -1.55 15.46
CA MET A 74 -11.16 -1.92 15.44
C MET A 74 -10.56 -1.80 14.04
N GLY A 75 -11.24 -2.32 13.02
CA GLY A 75 -10.85 -2.21 11.62
C GLY A 75 -10.67 -0.76 11.17
N SER A 76 -11.66 0.09 11.47
CA SER A 76 -11.62 1.53 11.18
C SER A 76 -10.44 2.23 11.86
N ASN A 77 -10.10 1.83 13.08
CA ASN A 77 -8.94 2.38 13.81
C ASN A 77 -7.60 1.88 13.29
N MET A 78 -7.54 0.63 12.82
CA MET A 78 -6.31 0.01 12.31
C MET A 78 -5.90 0.60 10.96
N GLN A 79 -6.86 0.97 10.10
CA GLN A 79 -6.58 1.67 8.85
C GLN A 79 -5.76 2.96 9.07
N ARG A 80 -6.05 3.72 10.14
CA ARG A 80 -5.31 4.95 10.49
C ARG A 80 -3.89 4.70 11.01
N GLN A 81 -3.54 3.44 11.29
CA GLN A 81 -2.21 3.01 11.73
C GLN A 81 -1.41 2.36 10.60
N ALA A 82 -1.99 2.26 9.40
CA ALA A 82 -1.32 1.69 8.24
C ALA A 82 -0.04 2.47 7.93
N VAL A 83 1.04 1.72 7.70
CA VAL A 83 2.34 2.28 7.33
C VAL A 83 2.43 2.27 5.80
N PRO A 84 2.81 3.39 5.16
CA PRO A 84 2.98 3.42 3.72
C PRO A 84 4.01 2.40 3.24
N LEU A 85 3.60 1.53 2.33
CA LEU A 85 4.45 0.53 1.70
C LEU A 85 5.23 1.14 0.53
N MET A 86 6.29 0.49 0.09
CA MET A 86 7.03 0.91 -1.10
C MET A 86 6.19 0.77 -2.38
N GLU A 87 5.36 -0.27 -2.45
CA GLU A 87 4.50 -0.57 -3.58
C GLU A 87 3.09 -0.89 -3.06
N PRO A 88 2.28 0.12 -2.69
CA PRO A 88 0.92 -0.12 -2.24
C PRO A 88 0.05 -0.66 -3.38
N LYS A 89 -0.96 -1.47 -3.05
CA LYS A 89 -2.01 -1.90 -3.99
C LYS A 89 -3.38 -1.56 -3.44
N SER A 90 -4.23 -1.01 -4.30
CA SER A 90 -5.65 -0.79 -4.06
C SER A 90 -6.36 -2.14 -3.82
N PRO A 91 -7.38 -2.20 -2.94
CA PRO A 91 -8.04 -3.46 -2.63
C PRO A 91 -8.77 -4.02 -3.86
N VAL A 92 -8.67 -5.34 -4.10
CA VAL A 92 -9.46 -6.01 -5.16
C VAL A 92 -10.97 -5.88 -4.89
N VAL A 93 -11.36 -5.98 -3.62
CA VAL A 93 -12.74 -5.74 -3.17
C VAL A 93 -12.82 -4.37 -2.49
N GLY A 94 -13.15 -3.34 -3.23
CA GLY A 94 -13.33 -1.97 -2.75
C GLY A 94 -14.75 -1.66 -2.31
N THR A 95 -14.97 -0.46 -1.79
CA THR A 95 -16.28 0.06 -1.37
C THR A 95 -16.76 1.24 -2.21
N GLY A 96 -15.87 1.78 -3.06
CA GLY A 96 -16.07 3.01 -3.81
C GLY A 96 -15.66 4.27 -3.03
N MET A 97 -15.36 4.14 -1.73
CA MET A 97 -14.90 5.24 -0.89
C MET A 97 -13.39 5.49 -1.00
N GLU A 98 -12.64 4.58 -1.63
CA GLU A 98 -11.19 4.65 -1.76
C GLU A 98 -10.74 5.87 -2.58
N TYR A 99 -11.40 6.15 -3.70
CA TYR A 99 -11.07 7.31 -4.56
C TYR A 99 -11.42 8.65 -3.88
N PRO A 100 -12.65 8.90 -3.38
CA PRO A 100 -12.95 10.12 -2.63
C PRO A 100 -12.03 10.31 -1.41
N ALA A 101 -11.74 9.25 -0.65
CA ALA A 101 -10.86 9.34 0.51
C ALA A 101 -9.43 9.75 0.13
N ALA A 102 -8.90 9.26 -0.99
CA ALA A 102 -7.58 9.63 -1.48
C ALA A 102 -7.53 11.07 -1.99
N VAL A 103 -8.51 11.49 -2.80
CA VAL A 103 -8.62 12.85 -3.36
C VAL A 103 -8.77 13.88 -2.24
N ASP A 104 -9.72 13.67 -1.32
CA ASP A 104 -10.03 14.61 -0.24
C ASP A 104 -8.95 14.65 0.85
N SER A 105 -8.04 13.66 0.89
CA SER A 105 -6.89 13.67 1.80
C SER A 105 -5.88 14.79 1.51
N GLY A 106 -5.87 15.32 0.28
CA GLY A 106 -4.91 16.33 -0.18
C GLY A 106 -3.47 15.80 -0.36
N HIS A 107 -3.27 14.48 -0.34
CA HIS A 107 -1.96 13.86 -0.57
C HIS A 107 -1.66 13.59 -2.04
N VAL A 108 -2.69 13.35 -2.87
CA VAL A 108 -2.55 13.20 -4.31
C VAL A 108 -2.44 14.57 -4.99
N VAL A 109 -1.85 14.61 -6.19
CA VAL A 109 -1.76 15.84 -6.98
C VAL A 109 -2.90 15.85 -7.99
N LEU A 110 -3.73 16.89 -7.94
CA LEU A 110 -4.89 17.04 -8.84
C LEU A 110 -4.64 18.11 -9.90
N ALA A 111 -5.18 17.89 -11.10
CA ALA A 111 -5.24 18.90 -12.14
C ALA A 111 -6.18 20.05 -11.74
N GLN A 112 -5.72 21.29 -11.83
CA GLN A 112 -6.52 22.47 -11.48
C GLN A 112 -7.49 22.89 -12.59
N ALA A 113 -7.14 22.59 -13.84
CA ALA A 113 -7.89 22.94 -15.04
C ALA A 113 -7.72 21.83 -16.09
N PRO A 114 -8.66 21.71 -17.05
CA PRO A 114 -8.49 20.79 -18.16
C PRO A 114 -7.32 21.22 -19.06
N GLY A 115 -6.65 20.25 -19.64
CA GLY A 115 -5.52 20.49 -20.52
C GLY A 115 -4.82 19.23 -20.98
N LYS A 116 -3.65 19.40 -21.60
CA LYS A 116 -2.82 18.30 -22.11
C LYS A 116 -1.49 18.22 -21.40
N VAL A 117 -1.09 17.02 -20.98
CA VAL A 117 0.21 16.77 -20.33
C VAL A 117 1.33 16.89 -21.36
N THR A 118 2.23 17.86 -21.18
CA THR A 118 3.34 18.13 -22.12
C THR A 118 4.64 17.47 -21.69
N SER A 119 4.87 17.32 -20.38
CA SER A 119 6.07 16.70 -19.82
C SER A 119 5.76 15.99 -18.51
N VAL A 120 6.31 14.80 -18.34
CA VAL A 120 6.25 14.03 -17.09
C VAL A 120 7.66 13.62 -16.72
N THR A 121 8.09 13.98 -15.52
CA THR A 121 9.34 13.52 -14.92
C THR A 121 9.07 13.01 -13.51
N ALA A 122 10.04 12.34 -12.89
CA ALA A 122 9.85 11.75 -11.56
C ALA A 122 9.59 12.80 -10.45
N ASP A 123 10.01 14.04 -10.69
CA ASP A 123 9.97 15.20 -9.79
C ASP A 123 8.89 16.23 -10.15
N ARG A 124 8.37 16.26 -11.38
CA ARG A 124 7.33 17.22 -11.77
C ARG A 124 6.46 16.75 -12.95
N VAL A 125 5.26 17.29 -13.02
CA VAL A 125 4.33 17.12 -14.15
C VAL A 125 4.01 18.50 -14.72
N VAL A 126 4.02 18.64 -16.05
CA VAL A 126 3.70 19.89 -16.75
C VAL A 126 2.46 19.67 -17.60
N VAL A 127 1.45 20.52 -17.38
CA VAL A 127 0.18 20.52 -18.11
C VAL A 127 0.04 21.84 -18.85
N GLN A 128 -0.22 21.76 -20.15
CA GLN A 128 -0.66 22.90 -20.95
C GLN A 128 -2.19 22.97 -20.86
N GLU A 129 -2.67 23.97 -20.13
CA GLU A 129 -4.10 24.21 -19.91
C GLU A 129 -4.77 24.71 -21.19
N ASP A 130 -6.06 24.44 -21.36
CA ASP A 130 -6.81 24.83 -22.56
C ASP A 130 -6.88 26.36 -22.77
N ASP A 131 -6.66 27.15 -21.72
CA ASP A 131 -6.56 28.61 -21.76
C ASP A 131 -5.20 29.13 -22.31
N GLY A 132 -4.27 28.22 -22.61
CA GLY A 132 -2.93 28.51 -23.12
C GLY A 132 -1.86 28.69 -22.05
N ASN A 133 -2.20 28.62 -20.77
CA ASN A 133 -1.22 28.67 -19.68
C ASN A 133 -0.49 27.33 -19.53
N GLU A 134 0.80 27.39 -19.16
CA GLU A 134 1.56 26.22 -18.77
C GLU A 134 1.66 26.16 -17.25
N ARG A 135 1.18 25.07 -16.66
CA ARG A 135 1.23 24.84 -15.21
C ARG A 135 2.18 23.71 -14.88
N VAL A 136 3.08 23.98 -13.93
CA VAL A 136 4.06 23.03 -13.41
C VAL A 136 3.62 22.56 -12.02
N TYR A 137 3.52 21.25 -11.85
CA TYR A 137 3.20 20.58 -10.59
C TYR A 137 4.46 19.90 -10.05
N GLU A 138 5.04 20.45 -8.98
CA GLU A 138 6.22 19.88 -8.31
C GLU A 138 5.80 18.74 -7.38
N LEU A 139 6.43 17.57 -7.53
CA LEU A 139 6.14 16.36 -6.76
C LEU A 139 7.05 16.24 -5.54
N ARG A 140 6.46 15.87 -4.41
CA ARG A 140 7.21 15.61 -3.17
C ARG A 140 7.93 14.27 -3.26
N LYS A 141 9.26 14.27 -3.22
CA LYS A 141 10.08 13.05 -3.20
C LYS A 141 10.66 12.80 -1.81
N PHE A 142 10.55 11.56 -1.35
CA PHE A 142 11.19 11.05 -0.12
C PHE A 142 11.11 11.99 1.09
N SER A 143 9.97 12.63 1.28
CA SER A 143 9.76 13.59 2.37
C SER A 143 9.34 12.87 3.64
N ARG A 144 9.90 13.26 4.78
CA ARG A 144 9.55 12.64 6.08
C ARG A 144 8.21 13.18 6.60
N SER A 145 7.33 12.29 7.04
CA SER A 145 6.12 12.63 7.81
C SER A 145 6.43 12.95 9.29
N ASN A 146 5.41 13.28 10.09
CA ASN A 146 5.60 13.46 11.53
C ASN A 146 5.93 12.14 12.24
N GLN A 147 5.39 11.03 11.75
CA GLN A 147 5.56 9.67 12.26
C GLN A 147 6.77 8.94 11.65
N SER A 148 7.73 9.69 11.08
CA SER A 148 8.93 9.15 10.43
C SER A 148 8.67 8.25 9.20
N THR A 149 7.47 8.22 8.65
CA THR A 149 7.18 7.50 7.40
C THR A 149 7.56 8.33 6.17
N CYS A 150 7.73 7.67 5.04
CA CYS A 150 8.07 8.31 3.76
C CYS A 150 6.82 8.78 3.01
N ILE A 151 6.81 10.06 2.61
CA ILE A 151 5.87 10.65 1.64
C ILE A 151 6.61 10.79 0.32
N ASN A 152 6.17 10.04 -0.70
CA ASN A 152 6.74 10.02 -2.02
C ASN A 152 5.62 10.03 -3.05
N GLN A 153 5.58 11.08 -3.87
CA GLN A 153 4.62 11.21 -4.95
C GLN A 153 5.19 10.64 -6.25
N GLN A 154 4.34 9.97 -7.02
CA GLN A 154 4.69 9.32 -8.28
C GLN A 154 3.66 9.70 -9.36
N PRO A 155 4.09 10.20 -10.52
CA PRO A 155 3.16 10.55 -11.59
C PRO A 155 2.49 9.28 -12.14
N ILE A 156 1.18 9.35 -12.36
CA ILE A 156 0.39 8.27 -12.99
C ILE A 156 0.04 8.58 -14.44
N VAL A 157 0.00 9.86 -14.80
CA VAL A 157 -0.23 10.32 -16.17
C VAL A 157 1.02 10.17 -17.03
N ARG A 158 0.79 10.01 -18.34
CA ARG A 158 1.82 9.95 -19.37
C ARG A 158 1.82 11.23 -20.20
N LYS A 159 2.94 11.47 -20.88
CA LYS A 159 3.04 12.58 -21.82
C LYS A 159 2.06 12.37 -22.97
N GLY A 160 1.24 13.38 -23.22
CA GLY A 160 0.23 13.37 -24.27
C GLY A 160 -1.20 13.14 -23.77
N ASP A 161 -1.37 12.73 -22.52
CA ASP A 161 -2.69 12.51 -21.91
C ASP A 161 -3.47 13.82 -21.83
N VAL A 162 -4.77 13.74 -22.07
CA VAL A 162 -5.72 14.83 -21.84
C VAL A 162 -6.29 14.63 -20.44
N VAL A 163 -6.28 15.69 -19.64
CA VAL A 163 -6.72 15.66 -18.25
C VAL A 163 -7.87 16.62 -18.02
N GLU A 164 -8.78 16.25 -17.12
CA GLU A 164 -9.89 17.10 -16.67
C GLU A 164 -9.57 17.79 -15.35
N ALA A 165 -10.30 18.86 -15.03
CA ALA A 165 -10.19 19.51 -13.72
C ALA A 165 -10.59 18.53 -12.61
N GLY A 166 -9.72 18.38 -11.61
CA GLY A 166 -9.91 17.44 -10.50
C GLY A 166 -9.37 16.03 -10.74
N GLN A 167 -8.87 15.72 -11.95
CA GLN A 167 -8.24 14.42 -12.22
C GLN A 167 -6.91 14.27 -11.49
N VAL A 168 -6.64 13.06 -10.99
CA VAL A 168 -5.36 12.73 -10.33
C VAL A 168 -4.22 12.68 -11.34
N LEU A 169 -3.18 13.48 -11.11
CA LEU A 169 -1.95 13.53 -11.91
C LEU A 169 -0.84 12.66 -11.32
N ALA A 170 -0.77 12.60 -9.98
CA ALA A 170 0.24 11.83 -9.27
C ALA A 170 -0.31 11.24 -7.96
N ASP A 171 0.02 9.97 -7.74
CA ASP A 171 -0.22 9.24 -6.51
C ASP A 171 0.76 9.67 -5.41
N SER A 172 0.44 9.27 -4.18
CA SER A 172 1.25 9.40 -2.97
C SER A 172 1.62 8.02 -2.43
N SER A 173 2.34 7.95 -1.30
CA SER A 173 2.87 6.68 -0.75
C SER A 173 1.84 5.61 -0.37
N SER A 174 0.54 5.96 -0.35
CA SER A 174 -0.54 5.05 0.04
C SER A 174 -1.73 5.20 -0.90
N THR A 175 -1.46 5.48 -2.17
CA THR A 175 -2.48 5.49 -3.22
C THR A 175 -1.99 4.73 -4.45
N GLU A 176 -2.92 4.17 -5.22
CA GLU A 176 -2.69 3.54 -6.50
C GLU A 176 -3.78 3.97 -7.48
N LEU A 177 -3.39 4.57 -8.60
CA LEU A 177 -4.29 5.10 -9.63
C LEU A 177 -5.36 6.05 -9.06
N GLY A 178 -4.99 6.85 -8.05
CA GLY A 178 -5.90 7.77 -7.37
C GLY A 178 -6.78 7.14 -6.30
N GLU A 179 -6.73 5.82 -6.09
CA GLU A 179 -7.45 5.14 -4.99
C GLU A 179 -6.59 4.97 -3.75
N LEU A 180 -7.22 4.97 -2.57
CA LEU A 180 -6.54 4.67 -1.32
C LEU A 180 -6.02 3.21 -1.29
N ALA A 181 -4.72 3.07 -1.08
CA ALA A 181 -4.01 1.78 -1.09
C ALA A 181 -3.13 1.66 0.18
N LEU A 182 -3.70 1.08 1.24
CA LEU A 182 -3.05 0.97 2.55
C LEU A 182 -2.25 -0.34 2.75
N GLY A 183 -2.31 -1.27 1.80
CA GLY A 183 -1.78 -2.62 1.94
C GLY A 183 -1.50 -3.31 0.61
N ARG A 184 -1.64 -4.64 0.61
CA ARG A 184 -1.45 -5.51 -0.56
C ARG A 184 -2.55 -6.56 -0.59
N ASN A 185 -2.96 -6.95 -1.79
CA ASN A 185 -3.78 -8.14 -2.02
C ASN A 185 -2.87 -9.37 -1.99
N VAL A 186 -3.27 -10.42 -1.28
CA VAL A 186 -2.48 -11.65 -1.05
C VAL A 186 -3.40 -12.86 -0.95
N THR A 187 -2.88 -14.03 -1.27
CA THR A 187 -3.65 -15.28 -1.19
C THR A 187 -3.66 -15.83 0.23
N VAL A 188 -4.85 -16.00 0.81
CA VAL A 188 -5.01 -16.37 2.22
C VAL A 188 -5.68 -17.73 2.37
N ALA A 189 -5.19 -18.55 3.32
CA ALA A 189 -5.82 -19.80 3.72
C ALA A 189 -6.30 -19.76 5.18
N PHE A 190 -7.55 -20.15 5.41
CA PHE A 190 -8.13 -20.31 6.76
C PHE A 190 -8.02 -21.75 7.24
N ILE A 191 -6.85 -22.16 7.72
CA ILE A 191 -6.57 -23.53 8.20
C ILE A 191 -5.74 -23.50 9.47
N ALA A 192 -5.87 -24.50 10.34
CA ALA A 192 -4.99 -24.65 11.50
C ALA A 192 -3.67 -25.32 11.08
N TRP A 193 -2.52 -24.72 11.42
CA TRP A 193 -1.21 -25.20 10.95
C TRP A 193 -0.20 -25.31 12.08
N ASP A 194 0.07 -26.54 12.53
CA ASP A 194 1.14 -26.91 13.48
C ASP A 194 1.25 -26.00 14.72
N GLY A 195 0.13 -25.44 15.18
CA GLY A 195 0.08 -24.45 16.28
C GLY A 195 0.73 -23.10 15.97
N GLY A 196 1.31 -22.91 14.78
CA GLY A 196 1.98 -21.69 14.37
C GLY A 196 1.05 -20.49 14.23
N ASN A 197 -0.24 -20.73 13.98
CA ASN A 197 -1.30 -19.73 13.96
C ASN A 197 -2.24 -19.84 15.17
N TYR A 198 -1.73 -20.24 16.34
CA TYR A 198 -2.51 -20.25 17.57
C TYR A 198 -2.97 -18.84 17.96
N GLU A 199 -4.23 -18.71 18.39
CA GLU A 199 -4.91 -17.43 18.69
C GLU A 199 -4.78 -16.41 17.54
N ASP A 200 -4.01 -15.34 17.76
CA ASP A 200 -3.82 -14.20 16.85
C ASP A 200 -2.45 -14.24 16.15
N ALA A 201 -1.78 -15.40 16.16
CA ALA A 201 -0.58 -15.60 15.40
C ALA A 201 -0.90 -15.79 13.91
N ILE A 202 -0.06 -15.20 13.05
CA ILE A 202 -0.17 -15.29 11.59
C ILE A 202 1.12 -15.92 11.05
N LEU A 203 0.96 -16.88 10.13
CA LEU A 203 2.06 -17.44 9.36
C LEU A 203 2.10 -16.80 7.98
N ILE A 204 3.30 -16.51 7.50
CA ILE A 204 3.52 -15.79 6.24
C ILE A 204 4.56 -16.54 5.40
N SER A 205 4.32 -16.59 4.10
CA SER A 205 5.28 -17.13 3.13
C SER A 205 6.54 -16.28 3.04
N GLU A 206 7.70 -16.92 2.98
CA GLU A 206 8.99 -16.29 2.70
C GLU A 206 8.98 -15.49 1.39
N ARG A 207 8.13 -15.89 0.42
CA ARG A 207 7.92 -15.18 -0.85
C ARG A 207 7.63 -13.69 -0.63
N LEU A 208 6.75 -13.35 0.31
CA LEU A 208 6.37 -11.97 0.60
C LEU A 208 7.53 -11.12 1.16
N VAL A 209 8.51 -11.76 1.80
CA VAL A 209 9.72 -11.10 2.31
C VAL A 209 10.79 -10.99 1.22
N ARG A 210 10.91 -12.02 0.37
CA ARG A 210 11.83 -12.06 -0.78
C ARG A 210 11.49 -10.98 -1.79
N GLU A 211 10.20 -10.83 -2.10
CA GLU A 211 9.67 -9.88 -3.09
C GLU A 211 9.36 -8.49 -2.53
N ASP A 212 9.77 -8.20 -1.28
CA ASP A 212 9.60 -6.90 -0.64
C ASP A 212 8.14 -6.39 -0.55
N VAL A 213 7.16 -7.29 -0.62
CA VAL A 213 5.70 -6.99 -0.67
C VAL A 213 5.25 -6.10 0.49
N TYR A 214 5.68 -6.42 1.71
CA TYR A 214 5.40 -5.66 2.93
C TYR A 214 6.65 -4.91 3.42
N SER A 215 7.25 -4.11 2.54
CA SER A 215 8.37 -3.26 2.89
C SER A 215 7.98 -1.79 2.96
N SER A 216 8.56 -1.08 3.91
CA SER A 216 8.33 0.36 4.12
C SER A 216 9.65 1.12 4.26
N ILE A 217 9.58 2.44 4.05
CA ILE A 217 10.72 3.35 4.21
C ILE A 217 10.44 4.26 5.40
N HIS A 218 11.36 4.24 6.37
CA HIS A 218 11.36 5.13 7.51
C HIS A 218 12.50 6.13 7.39
N ILE A 219 12.24 7.39 7.68
CA ILE A 219 13.25 8.45 7.62
C ILE A 219 13.39 9.04 9.02
N GLU A 220 14.55 8.82 9.63
CA GLU A 220 14.90 9.38 10.93
C GLU A 220 15.81 10.60 10.75
N LYS A 221 15.66 11.57 11.66
CA LYS A 221 16.43 12.81 11.68
C LYS A 221 17.37 12.79 12.87
N TYR A 222 18.65 12.96 12.59
CA TYR A 222 19.69 13.12 13.61
C TYR A 222 20.24 14.53 13.51
N GLU A 223 20.30 15.22 14.65
CA GLU A 223 20.71 16.62 14.70
C GLU A 223 21.94 16.78 15.59
N ALA A 224 22.91 17.55 15.10
CA ALA A 224 24.06 18.00 15.84
C ALA A 224 24.07 19.53 15.87
N GLU A 225 24.21 20.09 17.06
CA GLU A 225 24.39 21.52 17.26
C GLU A 225 25.81 21.81 17.73
N ALA A 226 26.41 22.84 17.14
CA ALA A 226 27.63 23.47 17.63
C ALA A 226 27.25 24.70 18.45
N ARG A 227 27.61 24.67 19.74
CA ARG A 227 27.25 25.71 20.70
C ARG A 227 28.45 26.50 21.15
N ASP A 228 28.25 27.78 21.45
CA ASP A 228 29.24 28.57 22.17
C ASP A 228 29.20 28.21 23.65
N THR A 229 30.31 27.69 24.18
CA THR A 229 30.41 27.29 25.58
C THR A 229 31.38 28.21 26.32
N LYS A 230 31.30 28.23 27.65
CA LYS A 230 32.21 29.02 28.49
C LYS A 230 33.69 28.65 28.31
N LEU A 231 33.97 27.44 27.84
CA LEU A 231 35.33 26.91 27.63
C LEU A 231 35.83 27.16 26.19
N GLY A 232 34.97 27.72 25.33
CA GLY A 232 35.22 27.95 23.91
C GLY A 232 34.07 27.42 23.04
N PRO A 233 34.03 27.80 21.76
CA PRO A 233 33.03 27.29 20.84
C PRO A 233 33.24 25.81 20.55
N GLU A 234 32.15 25.05 20.45
CA GLU A 234 32.17 23.74 19.79
C GLU A 234 32.31 23.94 18.28
N GLU A 235 33.09 23.08 17.63
CA GLU A 235 33.36 23.18 16.20
C GLU A 235 32.93 21.89 15.49
N ILE A 236 32.25 22.02 14.35
CA ILE A 236 31.96 20.90 13.45
C ILE A 236 33.14 20.78 12.50
N THR A 237 33.81 19.62 12.52
CA THR A 237 35.05 19.39 11.76
C THR A 237 35.29 17.91 11.53
N ARG A 238 36.04 17.61 10.45
CA ARG A 238 36.56 16.27 10.16
C ARG A 238 37.74 15.89 11.07
N ASP A 239 38.44 16.86 11.65
CA ASP A 239 39.60 16.64 12.51
C ASP A 239 39.20 16.21 13.94
N ILE A 240 38.87 14.92 14.09
CA ILE A 240 38.34 14.35 15.33
C ILE A 240 39.46 13.56 16.05
N PRO A 241 39.76 13.86 17.33
CA PRO A 241 40.83 13.18 18.05
C PRO A 241 40.50 11.71 18.31
N ASN A 242 41.50 10.83 18.20
CA ASN A 242 41.40 9.38 18.46
C ASN A 242 40.49 8.59 17.50
N VAL A 243 40.20 9.13 16.31
CA VAL A 243 39.42 8.45 15.26
C VAL A 243 40.33 8.12 14.08
N GLY A 244 40.27 6.88 13.58
CA GLY A 244 41.06 6.45 12.42
C GLY A 244 40.43 6.88 11.09
N GLU A 245 41.24 6.95 10.02
CA GLU A 245 40.80 7.33 8.66
C GLU A 245 39.63 6.51 8.12
N GLU A 246 39.53 5.23 8.49
CA GLU A 246 38.43 4.36 8.06
C GLU A 246 37.05 4.90 8.49
N ALA A 247 36.96 5.42 9.71
CA ALA A 247 35.72 6.00 10.25
C ALA A 247 35.42 7.41 9.66
N LEU A 248 36.44 8.10 9.14
CA LEU A 248 36.31 9.42 8.50
C LEU A 248 36.02 9.33 6.99
N ARG A 249 36.09 8.14 6.39
CA ARG A 249 35.96 7.91 4.95
C ARG A 249 34.71 8.53 4.31
N ASN A 250 33.59 8.54 5.05
CA ASN A 250 32.32 9.06 4.56
C ASN A 250 32.07 10.54 4.89
N LEU A 251 32.95 11.18 5.66
CA LEU A 251 32.86 12.59 6.01
C LEU A 251 33.53 13.46 4.94
N ASP A 252 32.89 14.59 4.64
CA ASP A 252 33.44 15.64 3.80
C ASP A 252 34.50 16.48 4.54
N GLU A 253 35.02 17.51 3.88
CA GLU A 253 36.03 18.42 4.43
C GLU A 253 35.54 19.19 5.66
N HIS A 254 34.22 19.36 5.81
CA HIS A 254 33.59 20.03 6.95
C HIS A 254 33.26 19.07 8.10
N GLY A 255 33.52 17.77 7.95
CA GLY A 255 33.18 16.75 8.95
C GLY A 255 31.72 16.32 8.90
N ILE A 256 31.01 16.57 7.81
CA ILE A 256 29.62 16.16 7.62
C ILE A 256 29.59 14.94 6.70
N ILE A 257 28.79 13.93 7.03
CA ILE A 257 28.67 12.75 6.20
C ILE A 257 28.14 13.09 4.80
N ARG A 258 28.57 12.41 3.74
CA ARG A 258 28.05 12.66 2.38
C ARG A 258 26.66 12.05 2.16
N ILE A 259 25.84 12.70 1.35
CA ILE A 259 24.56 12.13 0.86
C ILE A 259 24.85 10.84 0.07
N GLY A 260 24.03 9.83 0.31
CA GLY A 260 24.14 8.51 -0.30
C GLY A 260 25.12 7.55 0.40
N ALA A 261 25.78 7.97 1.48
CA ALA A 261 26.57 7.07 2.32
C ALA A 261 25.67 6.04 3.02
N GLU A 262 26.11 4.78 3.02
CA GLU A 262 25.51 3.73 3.84
C GLU A 262 26.13 3.80 5.24
N VAL A 263 25.27 3.81 6.26
CA VAL A 263 25.66 4.01 7.66
C VAL A 263 25.22 2.85 8.52
N LYS A 264 26.13 2.43 9.41
CA LYS A 264 25.94 1.37 10.40
C LYS A 264 26.00 1.95 11.81
N PRO A 265 25.51 1.19 12.82
CA PRO A 265 25.62 1.61 14.22
C PRO A 265 27.05 2.02 14.59
N GLY A 266 27.23 3.21 15.15
CA GLY A 266 28.52 3.74 15.58
C GLY A 266 29.28 4.60 14.56
N ASP A 267 28.84 4.60 13.29
CA ASP A 267 29.39 5.48 12.24
C ASP A 267 29.14 6.95 12.58
N ILE A 268 30.09 7.81 12.21
CA ILE A 268 30.03 9.25 12.46
C ILE A 268 29.17 9.90 11.38
N LEU A 269 28.09 10.56 11.79
CA LEU A 269 27.21 11.35 10.90
C LEU A 269 27.69 12.79 10.81
N VAL A 270 28.09 13.38 11.94
CA VAL A 270 28.63 14.74 12.02
C VAL A 270 29.76 14.76 13.02
N GLY A 271 30.96 15.06 12.54
CA GLY A 271 32.15 15.28 13.34
C GLY A 271 32.01 16.53 14.19
N LYS A 272 32.10 16.39 15.50
CA LYS A 272 32.00 17.51 16.43
C LYS A 272 33.07 17.40 17.51
N ILE A 273 33.73 18.51 17.77
CA ILE A 273 34.72 18.64 18.83
C ILE A 273 34.25 19.67 19.87
N SER A 274 34.39 19.31 21.14
CA SER A 274 34.14 20.22 22.26
C SER A 274 35.45 20.52 22.99
N PRO A 275 35.71 21.78 23.37
CA PRO A 275 36.89 22.12 24.17
C PRO A 275 36.80 21.43 25.54
N LYS A 276 37.90 20.80 25.98
CA LYS A 276 37.99 20.27 27.35
C LYS A 276 38.29 21.42 28.31
N GLY A 277 37.68 21.35 29.49
CA GLY A 277 38.08 22.22 30.59
C GLY A 277 39.49 21.87 31.06
N GLU A 278 40.21 22.84 31.63
CA GLU A 278 41.50 22.58 32.27
C GLU A 278 41.30 21.69 33.51
N THR A 279 41.40 20.38 33.33
CA THR A 279 41.68 19.45 34.43
C THR A 279 43.17 19.55 34.79
N GLU A 280 43.52 19.46 36.08
CA GLU A 280 44.93 19.34 36.47
C GLU A 280 45.53 18.12 35.77
N LEU A 281 46.46 18.36 34.85
CA LEU A 281 47.18 17.30 34.15
C LEU A 281 47.83 16.36 35.15
N THR A 282 47.68 15.06 34.94
CA THR A 282 48.44 14.06 35.69
C THR A 282 49.95 14.26 35.49
N PRO A 283 50.82 13.91 36.46
CA PRO A 283 52.27 14.03 36.31
C PRO A 283 52.82 13.39 35.02
N GLU A 284 52.21 12.30 34.57
CA GLU A 284 52.50 11.59 33.33
C GLU A 284 52.16 12.44 32.08
N GLU A 285 50.99 13.09 32.07
CA GLU A 285 50.58 14.01 31.01
C GLU A 285 51.40 15.30 31.00
N LYS A 286 51.80 15.82 32.18
CA LYS A 286 52.75 16.95 32.29
C LYS A 286 54.11 16.62 31.68
N LEU A 287 54.60 15.40 31.89
CA LEU A 287 55.86 14.93 31.31
C LEU A 287 55.76 14.81 29.78
N LEU A 288 54.70 14.19 29.27
CA LEU A 288 54.45 14.10 27.82
C LEU A 288 54.37 15.49 27.17
N ARG A 289 53.69 16.44 27.82
CA ARG A 289 53.56 17.82 27.34
C ARG A 289 54.90 18.57 27.32
N ALA A 290 55.80 18.27 28.26
CA ALA A 290 57.15 18.84 28.30
C ALA A 290 58.07 18.25 27.20
N ILE A 291 57.81 17.04 26.72
CA ILE A 291 58.60 16.37 25.68
C ILE A 291 58.17 16.81 24.27
N PHE A 292 56.87 17.02 24.02
CA PHE A 292 56.35 17.24 22.66
C PHE A 292 56.04 18.71 22.27
N GLY A 293 56.02 19.68 23.21
CA GLY A 293 55.81 21.12 22.91
C GLY A 293 54.34 21.52 22.56
N GLU A 294 54.01 22.83 22.58
CA GLU A 294 52.65 23.39 22.31
C GLU A 294 52.14 23.06 20.89
N LYS A 295 50.86 22.81 20.58
CA LYS A 295 49.59 22.57 21.29
C LYS A 295 48.68 21.90 20.25
N ALA A 296 48.19 20.69 20.49
CA ALA A 296 46.85 20.37 20.00
C ALA A 296 45.89 21.00 21.02
N ARG A 297 44.87 21.76 20.57
CA ARG A 297 43.75 22.13 21.45
C ARG A 297 43.25 20.83 22.10
N GLU A 298 43.21 20.76 23.43
CA GLU A 298 42.67 19.58 24.11
C GLU A 298 41.17 19.55 23.87
N VAL A 299 40.79 18.87 22.80
CA VAL A 299 39.41 18.70 22.39
C VAL A 299 38.95 17.28 22.67
N ARG A 300 37.65 17.14 22.93
CA ARG A 300 36.99 15.85 23.10
C ARG A 300 36.11 15.61 21.88
N ASP A 301 36.12 14.36 21.39
CA ASP A 301 35.12 13.88 20.44
C ASP A 301 33.73 13.93 21.08
N SER A 302 32.87 14.79 20.54
CA SER A 302 31.45 14.93 20.86
C SER A 302 30.58 14.74 19.61
N SER A 303 31.11 14.01 18.63
CA SER A 303 30.50 13.77 17.32
C SER A 303 29.15 13.05 17.43
N LEU A 304 28.27 13.37 16.49
CA LEU A 304 27.01 12.66 16.31
C LEU A 304 27.28 11.33 15.61
N ARG A 305 26.96 10.24 16.29
CA ARG A 305 27.08 8.87 15.77
C ARG A 305 25.71 8.24 15.61
N LEU A 306 25.59 7.34 14.65
CA LEU A 306 24.34 6.59 14.48
C LEU A 306 24.10 5.68 15.70
N PRO A 307 22.94 5.75 16.36
CA PRO A 307 22.62 4.92 17.53
C PRO A 307 22.67 3.42 17.24
N HIS A 308 22.78 2.62 18.30
CA HIS A 308 22.70 1.16 18.18
C HIS A 308 21.32 0.73 17.69
N GLY A 309 21.29 -0.27 16.80
CA GLY A 309 20.06 -0.83 16.23
C GLY A 309 19.57 -0.13 14.96
N GLU A 310 20.09 1.05 14.64
CA GLU A 310 19.73 1.79 13.43
C GLU A 310 20.75 1.57 12.32
N ARG A 311 20.25 1.50 11.08
CA ARG A 311 21.08 1.36 9.87
C ARG A 311 20.32 1.97 8.72
N GLY A 312 21.02 2.51 7.73
CA GLY A 312 20.35 3.08 6.59
C GLY A 312 21.28 3.81 5.64
N LYS A 313 20.67 4.65 4.82
CA LYS A 313 21.36 5.47 3.84
C LYS A 313 21.06 6.93 4.10
N VAL A 314 22.07 7.78 4.06
CA VAL A 314 21.89 9.23 4.19
C VAL A 314 21.17 9.74 2.94
N VAL A 315 20.01 10.36 3.11
CA VAL A 315 19.17 10.83 2.00
C VAL A 315 19.15 12.35 1.85
N ASP A 316 19.29 13.08 2.95
CA ASP A 316 19.22 14.53 2.96
C ASP A 316 20.04 15.10 4.12
N ILE A 317 20.63 16.26 3.91
CA ILE A 317 21.45 16.97 4.90
C ILE A 317 21.12 18.45 4.81
N LYS A 318 20.75 19.03 5.96
CA LYS A 318 20.47 20.45 6.08
C LYS A 318 21.42 21.08 7.09
N VAL A 319 22.17 22.07 6.63
CA VAL A 319 23.06 22.87 7.46
C VAL A 319 22.40 24.22 7.70
N PHE A 320 22.24 24.57 8.96
CA PHE A 320 21.71 25.84 9.40
C PHE A 320 22.83 26.61 10.10
N THR A 321 23.15 27.78 9.59
CA THR A 321 24.10 28.72 10.19
C THR A 321 23.31 29.87 10.82
N ARG A 322 23.89 30.51 11.83
CA ARG A 322 23.27 31.64 12.52
C ARG A 322 23.08 32.87 11.65
N ASP A 323 23.96 33.07 10.68
CA ASP A 323 23.86 34.19 9.74
C ASP A 323 22.65 34.03 8.80
N ASP A 324 22.33 32.80 8.41
CA ASP A 324 21.24 32.51 7.45
C ASP A 324 19.89 32.23 8.15
N ASN A 325 19.90 31.81 9.42
CA ASN A 325 18.68 31.48 10.17
C ASN A 325 18.63 32.15 11.55
N ARG A 326 17.81 33.21 11.66
CA ARG A 326 17.57 33.95 12.91
C ARG A 326 16.81 33.16 13.98
N ASP A 327 16.18 32.05 13.61
CA ASP A 327 15.37 31.23 14.51
C ASP A 327 16.18 30.16 15.28
N LEU A 328 17.50 30.12 15.11
CA LEU A 328 18.34 29.19 15.88
C LEU A 328 18.32 29.52 17.39
N PRO A 329 18.27 28.51 18.27
CA PRO A 329 18.28 28.72 19.72
C PRO A 329 19.48 29.56 20.19
N ALA A 330 19.29 30.32 21.27
CA ALA A 330 20.34 31.16 21.81
C ALA A 330 21.60 30.34 22.19
N GLY A 331 22.74 30.70 21.59
CA GLY A 331 24.02 30.05 21.84
C GLY A 331 24.35 28.90 20.89
N VAL A 332 23.48 28.60 19.91
CA VAL A 332 23.78 27.69 18.79
C VAL A 332 24.33 28.52 17.62
N GLU A 333 25.54 28.22 17.18
CA GLU A 333 26.20 28.89 16.05
C GLU A 333 25.89 28.19 14.73
N SER A 334 25.90 26.85 14.74
CA SER A 334 25.46 26.05 13.61
C SER A 334 24.74 24.78 14.06
N MET A 335 23.83 24.30 13.21
CA MET A 335 23.09 23.07 13.39
C MET A 335 23.12 22.27 12.10
N VAL A 336 23.49 21.00 12.18
CA VAL A 336 23.49 20.07 11.06
C VAL A 336 22.46 18.99 11.34
N ARG A 337 21.49 18.86 10.43
CA ARG A 337 20.45 17.82 10.44
C ARG A 337 20.74 16.82 9.34
N VAL A 338 20.96 15.57 9.72
CA VAL A 338 21.17 14.44 8.82
C VAL A 338 19.92 13.57 8.81
N SER A 339 19.32 13.37 7.64
CA SER A 339 18.20 12.47 7.45
C SER A 339 18.71 11.12 6.95
N VAL A 340 18.42 10.05 7.69
CA VAL A 340 18.81 8.68 7.33
C VAL A 340 17.55 7.89 7.02
N ALA A 341 17.47 7.36 5.80
CA ALA A 341 16.39 6.48 5.39
C ALA A 341 16.76 5.02 5.66
N GLN A 342 15.84 4.29 6.25
CA GLN A 342 15.92 2.87 6.52
C GLN A 342 14.78 2.15 5.80
N ARG A 343 15.14 1.15 5.00
CA ARG A 343 14.16 0.19 4.47
C ARG A 343 13.90 -0.87 5.54
N ARG A 344 12.64 -1.01 5.94
CA ARG A 344 12.18 -2.06 6.87
C ARG A 344 11.39 -3.09 6.08
N LYS A 345 11.93 -4.29 6.00
CA LYS A 345 11.21 -5.47 5.50
C LYS A 345 10.35 -6.05 6.61
N LEU A 346 9.31 -6.75 6.23
CA LEU A 346 8.50 -7.56 7.15
C LEU A 346 9.36 -8.57 7.92
N THR A 347 9.13 -8.66 9.22
CA THR A 347 9.85 -9.55 10.14
C THR A 347 8.91 -10.20 11.16
N VAL A 348 9.37 -11.29 11.78
CA VAL A 348 8.66 -11.93 12.89
C VAL A 348 8.50 -10.93 14.04
N GLY A 349 7.28 -10.84 14.57
CA GLY A 349 6.90 -9.87 15.61
C GLY A 349 6.19 -8.63 15.08
N ASP A 350 6.22 -8.39 13.77
CA ASP A 350 5.43 -7.32 13.15
C ASP A 350 3.92 -7.61 13.30
N LYS A 351 3.12 -6.54 13.33
CA LYS A 351 1.66 -6.61 13.47
C LYS A 351 1.02 -6.35 12.13
N MET A 352 0.13 -7.25 11.73
CA MET A 352 -0.71 -7.09 10.55
C MET A 352 -2.18 -7.08 10.95
N ALA A 353 -3.00 -6.45 10.11
CA ALA A 353 -4.44 -6.40 10.32
C ALA A 353 -5.20 -6.31 8.99
N GLY A 354 -6.38 -6.92 8.96
CA GLY A 354 -7.38 -6.73 7.90
C GLY A 354 -8.39 -5.64 8.26
N ARG A 355 -9.22 -5.26 7.29
CA ARG A 355 -10.27 -4.22 7.47
C ARG A 355 -11.39 -4.63 8.41
N HIS A 356 -11.60 -5.94 8.58
CA HIS A 356 -12.63 -6.55 9.44
C HIS A 356 -12.22 -6.69 10.92
N GLY A 357 -11.20 -5.95 11.37
CA GLY A 357 -10.72 -6.00 12.76
C GLY A 357 -10.02 -7.30 13.16
N ASN A 358 -9.63 -8.13 12.19
CA ASN A 358 -8.70 -9.23 12.39
C ASN A 358 -7.30 -8.65 12.53
N LYS A 359 -6.66 -8.88 13.68
CA LYS A 359 -5.31 -8.41 13.99
C LYS A 359 -4.50 -9.60 14.42
N GLY A 360 -3.29 -9.70 13.90
CA GLY A 360 -2.34 -10.69 14.36
C GLY A 360 -0.89 -10.24 14.33
N VAL A 361 -0.06 -11.06 14.96
CA VAL A 361 1.40 -10.89 14.99
C VAL A 361 2.01 -11.98 14.13
N VAL A 362 2.97 -11.62 13.29
CA VAL A 362 3.74 -12.59 12.51
C VAL A 362 4.52 -13.48 13.46
N SER A 363 4.14 -14.76 13.57
CA SER A 363 4.78 -15.71 14.49
C SER A 363 5.95 -16.44 13.83
N ARG A 364 5.82 -16.75 12.54
CA ARG A 364 6.84 -17.44 11.75
C ARG A 364 6.71 -17.06 10.27
N ILE A 365 7.87 -16.89 9.64
CA ILE A 365 8.00 -16.86 8.18
C ILE A 365 8.32 -18.29 7.75
N VAL A 366 7.48 -18.86 6.89
CA VAL A 366 7.52 -20.25 6.44
C VAL A 366 8.14 -20.29 5.04
N ALA A 367 9.02 -21.25 4.78
CA ALA A 367 9.63 -21.41 3.45
C ALA A 367 8.53 -21.69 2.42
N GLU A 368 8.70 -21.16 1.20
CA GLU A 368 7.73 -21.29 0.10
C GLU A 368 7.38 -22.76 -0.20
N ALA A 369 8.36 -23.66 -0.15
CA ALA A 369 8.18 -25.09 -0.39
C ALA A 369 7.39 -25.82 0.72
N ASP A 370 7.31 -25.23 1.91
CA ASP A 370 6.55 -25.79 3.04
C ASP A 370 5.13 -25.19 3.14
N MET A 371 4.82 -24.16 2.36
CA MET A 371 3.49 -23.56 2.33
C MET A 371 2.48 -24.50 1.68
N PRO A 372 1.21 -24.49 2.12
CA PRO A 372 0.16 -25.15 1.37
C PRO A 372 0.02 -24.46 0.02
N PHE A 373 -0.25 -25.27 -0.99
CA PHE A 373 -0.37 -24.82 -2.37
C PHE A 373 -1.68 -25.32 -2.98
N LEU A 374 -2.11 -24.59 -4.00
CA LEU A 374 -3.27 -24.88 -4.80
C LEU A 374 -2.97 -26.02 -5.78
N PRO A 375 -3.97 -26.67 -6.40
CA PRO A 375 -3.72 -27.76 -7.36
C PRO A 375 -2.81 -27.37 -8.55
N ASP A 376 -2.76 -26.08 -8.89
CA ASP A 376 -1.90 -25.50 -9.92
C ASP A 376 -0.44 -25.27 -9.44
N GLY A 377 -0.10 -25.64 -8.21
CA GLY A 377 1.22 -25.47 -7.62
C GLY A 377 1.43 -24.12 -6.92
N THR A 378 0.50 -23.18 -7.03
CA THR A 378 0.65 -21.84 -6.45
C THR A 378 0.58 -21.89 -4.91
N PRO A 379 1.63 -21.51 -4.18
CA PRO A 379 1.61 -21.47 -2.72
C PRO A 379 0.75 -20.32 -2.20
N VAL A 380 0.09 -20.51 -1.05
CA VAL A 380 -0.61 -19.41 -0.39
C VAL A 380 0.38 -18.46 0.29
N ASP A 381 -0.03 -17.23 0.52
CA ASP A 381 0.83 -16.19 1.09
C ASP A 381 0.70 -16.09 2.61
N ILE A 382 -0.51 -16.21 3.13
CA ILE A 382 -0.81 -16.05 4.55
C ILE A 382 -1.72 -17.17 5.03
N ILE A 383 -1.41 -17.74 6.20
CA ILE A 383 -2.29 -18.69 6.88
C ILE A 383 -2.89 -18.02 8.11
N LEU A 384 -4.22 -17.92 8.13
CA LEU A 384 -5.01 -17.37 9.22
C LEU A 384 -5.71 -18.48 10.00
N ASN A 385 -5.93 -18.23 11.29
CA ASN A 385 -6.64 -19.16 12.15
C ASN A 385 -8.17 -19.10 11.90
N PRO A 386 -8.81 -20.20 11.47
CA PRO A 386 -10.25 -20.21 11.23
C PRO A 386 -11.07 -19.98 12.51
N LEU A 387 -10.55 -20.35 13.68
CA LEU A 387 -11.27 -20.19 14.96
C LEU A 387 -11.49 -18.72 15.33
N GLY A 388 -10.67 -17.81 14.77
CA GLY A 388 -10.77 -16.38 15.01
C GLY A 388 -12.02 -15.74 14.41
N VAL A 389 -12.64 -16.35 13.41
CA VAL A 389 -13.79 -15.75 12.68
C VAL A 389 -15.10 -15.92 13.45
N PRO A 390 -15.53 -17.15 13.84
CA PRO A 390 -16.82 -17.32 14.54
C PRO A 390 -16.84 -16.64 15.91
N ALA A 391 -15.72 -16.67 16.63
CA ALA A 391 -15.62 -16.06 17.96
C ALA A 391 -15.69 -14.52 17.94
N ARG A 392 -15.37 -13.90 16.80
CA ARG A 392 -15.34 -12.44 16.62
C ARG A 392 -16.49 -11.90 15.80
N MET A 393 -17.29 -12.79 15.19
CA MET A 393 -18.44 -12.44 14.36
C MET A 393 -18.09 -11.42 13.27
N ASN A 394 -16.97 -11.62 12.59
CA ASN A 394 -16.52 -10.80 11.46
C ASN A 394 -16.47 -11.63 10.18
N ILE A 395 -17.65 -12.09 9.77
CA ILE A 395 -17.85 -12.98 8.62
C ILE A 395 -17.53 -12.23 7.31
N GLY A 396 -17.60 -10.89 7.32
CA GLY A 396 -17.26 -10.06 6.16
C GLY A 396 -15.91 -10.40 5.55
N GLN A 397 -14.90 -10.77 6.34
CA GLN A 397 -13.57 -11.14 5.81
C GLN A 397 -13.59 -12.42 4.96
N VAL A 398 -14.52 -13.35 5.24
CA VAL A 398 -14.67 -14.59 4.46
C VAL A 398 -15.39 -14.28 3.16
N LEU A 399 -16.41 -13.43 3.20
CA LEU A 399 -17.10 -12.92 2.00
C LEU A 399 -16.13 -12.14 1.10
N GLU A 400 -15.29 -11.28 1.68
CA GLU A 400 -14.20 -10.57 1.00
C GLU A 400 -13.22 -11.56 0.35
N THR A 401 -12.85 -12.63 1.05
CA THR A 401 -11.95 -13.66 0.51
C THR A 401 -12.59 -14.40 -0.68
N HIS A 402 -13.85 -14.79 -0.59
CA HIS A 402 -14.57 -15.48 -1.67
C HIS A 402 -14.74 -14.60 -2.91
N LEU A 403 -15.22 -13.37 -2.71
CA LEU A 403 -15.42 -12.43 -3.81
C LEU A 403 -14.08 -12.00 -4.42
N GLY A 404 -13.07 -11.77 -3.58
CA GLY A 404 -11.70 -11.48 -4.03
C GLY A 404 -11.09 -12.62 -4.84
N TRP A 405 -11.34 -13.88 -4.47
CA TRP A 405 -10.92 -15.05 -5.25
C TRP A 405 -11.56 -15.08 -6.63
N ALA A 406 -12.87 -14.84 -6.72
CA ALA A 406 -13.56 -14.79 -8.01
C ALA A 406 -13.04 -13.63 -8.88
N ALA A 407 -12.89 -12.45 -8.27
CA ALA A 407 -12.41 -11.24 -8.93
C ALA A 407 -10.97 -11.38 -9.45
N ASP A 408 -10.08 -12.03 -8.69
CA ASP A 408 -8.71 -12.33 -9.12
C ASP A 408 -8.68 -13.29 -10.33
N ARG A 409 -9.42 -14.41 -10.24
CA ARG A 409 -9.48 -15.41 -11.34
C ARG A 409 -10.12 -14.86 -12.61
N LEU A 410 -11.12 -14.00 -12.47
CA LEU A 410 -11.82 -13.37 -13.58
C LEU A 410 -11.12 -12.08 -14.04
N GLY A 411 -10.21 -11.52 -13.25
CA GLY A 411 -9.39 -10.37 -13.57
C GLY A 411 -10.11 -9.03 -13.54
N PHE A 412 -10.94 -8.79 -12.53
CA PHE A 412 -11.61 -7.50 -12.34
C PHE A 412 -11.53 -7.02 -10.88
N LYS A 413 -11.81 -5.73 -10.65
CA LYS A 413 -11.99 -5.19 -9.29
C LYS A 413 -13.47 -5.01 -8.97
N VAL A 414 -13.84 -5.28 -7.72
CA VAL A 414 -15.24 -5.20 -7.28
C VAL A 414 -15.46 -3.96 -6.42
N MET A 415 -16.56 -3.26 -6.66
CA MET A 415 -17.09 -2.25 -5.74
C MET A 415 -18.28 -2.85 -4.98
N THR A 416 -18.15 -3.03 -3.67
CA THR A 416 -19.23 -3.49 -2.78
C THR A 416 -19.50 -2.44 -1.70
N PRO A 417 -20.44 -1.50 -1.94
CA PRO A 417 -20.79 -0.45 -0.97
C PRO A 417 -21.26 -1.01 0.37
N VAL A 418 -20.99 -0.27 1.44
CA VAL A 418 -21.46 -0.61 2.79
C VAL A 418 -22.99 -0.59 2.85
N PHE A 419 -23.59 -1.65 3.40
CA PHE A 419 -25.05 -1.85 3.53
C PHE A 419 -25.84 -1.99 2.22
N ASP A 420 -25.19 -1.93 1.06
CA ASP A 420 -25.79 -2.12 -0.27
C ASP A 420 -24.78 -2.82 -1.20
N GLY A 421 -24.14 -3.86 -0.66
CA GLY A 421 -23.06 -4.59 -1.31
C GLY A 421 -23.53 -5.84 -2.06
N ALA A 422 -22.54 -6.60 -2.55
CA ALA A 422 -22.76 -7.88 -3.20
C ALA A 422 -23.47 -8.88 -2.26
N SER A 423 -24.57 -9.47 -2.73
CA SER A 423 -25.28 -10.51 -2.00
C SER A 423 -24.56 -11.87 -2.07
N GLU A 424 -24.84 -12.75 -1.12
CA GLU A 424 -24.29 -14.14 -1.11
C GLU A 424 -24.53 -14.86 -2.45
N ARG A 425 -25.71 -14.68 -3.06
CA ARG A 425 -26.03 -15.29 -4.36
C ARG A 425 -25.20 -14.75 -5.51
N GLN A 426 -24.88 -13.45 -5.50
CA GLN A 426 -23.99 -12.86 -6.49
C GLN A 426 -22.57 -13.39 -6.31
N ILE A 427 -22.08 -13.49 -5.07
CA ILE A 427 -20.76 -14.08 -4.77
C ILE A 427 -20.72 -15.55 -5.23
N GLU A 428 -21.76 -16.35 -4.97
CA GLU A 428 -21.87 -17.73 -5.47
C GLU A 428 -21.84 -17.80 -7.00
N ALA A 429 -22.52 -16.88 -7.68
CA ALA A 429 -22.51 -16.81 -9.15
C ALA A 429 -21.12 -16.48 -9.69
N GLU A 430 -20.41 -15.50 -9.10
CA GLU A 430 -19.05 -15.16 -9.50
C GLU A 430 -18.06 -16.29 -9.20
N LEU A 431 -18.21 -17.01 -8.08
CA LEU A 431 -17.43 -18.21 -7.81
C LEU A 431 -17.69 -19.33 -8.84
N ALA A 432 -18.93 -19.48 -9.31
CA ALA A 432 -19.24 -20.43 -10.38
C ALA A 432 -18.59 -20.03 -11.71
N ARG A 433 -18.57 -18.74 -12.05
CA ARG A 433 -17.85 -18.21 -13.22
C ARG A 433 -16.34 -18.39 -13.10
N ALA A 434 -15.78 -18.15 -11.91
CA ALA A 434 -14.37 -18.40 -11.63
C ALA A 434 -14.04 -19.91 -11.79
N TRP A 435 -14.92 -20.80 -11.33
CA TRP A 435 -14.75 -22.22 -11.58
C TRP A 435 -14.79 -22.58 -13.07
N LEU A 436 -15.67 -21.94 -13.86
CA LEU A 436 -15.73 -22.15 -15.31
C LEU A 436 -14.42 -21.74 -15.99
N ILE A 437 -13.85 -20.59 -15.63
CA ILE A 437 -12.57 -20.14 -16.21
C ILE A 437 -11.42 -21.11 -15.90
N ASP A 438 -11.37 -21.61 -14.66
CA ASP A 438 -10.36 -22.57 -14.24
C ASP A 438 -10.57 -23.93 -14.93
N LYS A 439 -11.82 -24.34 -15.11
CA LYS A 439 -12.15 -25.58 -15.80
C LYS A 439 -11.78 -25.52 -17.28
N ALA A 440 -12.15 -24.45 -17.97
CA ALA A 440 -11.79 -24.24 -19.37
C ALA A 440 -10.26 -24.25 -19.57
N TRP A 441 -9.54 -23.54 -18.70
CA TRP A 441 -8.09 -23.49 -18.72
C TRP A 441 -7.45 -24.87 -18.55
N ASN A 442 -7.95 -25.67 -17.61
CA ASN A 442 -7.45 -27.03 -17.37
C ASN A 442 -7.77 -27.97 -18.54
N ASP A 443 -8.98 -27.90 -19.11
CA ASP A 443 -9.36 -28.72 -20.27
C ASP A 443 -8.43 -28.45 -21.46
N VAL A 444 -8.18 -27.18 -21.78
CA VAL A 444 -7.23 -26.79 -22.84
C VAL A 444 -5.80 -27.22 -22.52
N THR A 445 -5.40 -27.22 -21.24
CA THR A 445 -4.08 -27.73 -20.84
C THR A 445 -3.94 -29.21 -21.14
N GLU A 446 -4.95 -30.02 -20.84
CA GLU A 446 -4.95 -31.46 -21.15
C GLU A 446 -4.91 -31.72 -22.66
N GLU A 447 -5.64 -30.92 -23.45
CA GLU A 447 -5.63 -30.97 -24.91
C GLU A 447 -4.27 -30.57 -25.49
N ALA A 448 -3.66 -29.50 -24.98
CA ALA A 448 -2.34 -29.03 -25.39
C ALA A 448 -1.25 -30.08 -25.14
N LEU A 449 -1.28 -30.73 -23.97
CA LEU A 449 -0.35 -31.82 -23.65
C LEU A 449 -0.55 -33.04 -24.55
N ALA A 450 -1.79 -33.34 -24.96
CA ALA A 450 -2.05 -34.41 -25.92
C ALA A 450 -1.53 -34.05 -27.32
N TRP A 451 -1.73 -32.81 -27.76
CA TRP A 451 -1.22 -32.28 -29.02
C TRP A 451 0.31 -32.32 -29.10
N ALA A 452 1.00 -31.88 -28.04
CA ALA A 452 2.47 -31.93 -27.97
C ALA A 452 3.02 -33.37 -28.07
N ARG A 453 2.35 -34.34 -27.42
CA ARG A 453 2.69 -35.76 -27.53
C ARG A 453 2.55 -36.32 -28.94
N GLU A 454 1.57 -35.83 -29.70
CA GLU A 454 1.34 -36.25 -31.09
C GLU A 454 2.38 -35.67 -32.06
N LEU A 455 2.85 -34.44 -31.81
CA LEU A 455 3.94 -33.81 -32.56
C LEU A 455 5.28 -34.52 -32.35
N GLY A 456 5.50 -35.10 -31.17
CA GLY A 456 6.75 -35.78 -30.81
C GLY A 456 7.89 -34.83 -30.43
N ASP A 457 7.59 -33.54 -30.23
CA ASP A 457 8.52 -32.44 -29.92
C ASP A 457 8.41 -31.95 -28.47
N GLU A 458 8.17 -32.85 -27.50
CA GLU A 458 8.21 -32.50 -26.05
C GLU A 458 9.56 -31.89 -25.61
N ALA A 459 10.61 -31.99 -26.43
CA ALA A 459 11.93 -31.43 -26.14
C ALA A 459 12.11 -29.96 -26.57
N GLU A 460 11.17 -29.38 -27.32
CA GLU A 460 11.23 -27.96 -27.73
C GLU A 460 10.57 -27.00 -26.74
N PHE A 461 9.71 -27.49 -25.86
CA PHE A 461 9.02 -26.69 -24.84
C PHE A 461 9.73 -26.75 -23.48
N GLU A 462 9.81 -25.63 -22.75
CA GLU A 462 10.49 -25.60 -21.45
C GLU A 462 9.57 -26.12 -20.32
N ASP A 463 8.27 -25.84 -20.39
CA ASP A 463 7.27 -26.28 -19.42
C ASP A 463 5.84 -26.47 -20.00
N ASP A 464 4.90 -26.87 -19.14
CA ASP A 464 3.50 -27.08 -19.49
C ASP A 464 2.78 -25.77 -19.93
N ASP A 465 3.28 -24.60 -19.50
CA ASP A 465 2.69 -23.30 -19.86
C ASP A 465 3.09 -22.95 -21.30
N ASP A 466 4.34 -23.17 -21.69
CA ASP A 466 4.81 -23.01 -23.07
C ASP A 466 4.01 -23.87 -24.05
N ILE A 467 3.78 -25.14 -23.70
CA ILE A 467 2.98 -26.08 -24.51
C ILE A 467 1.56 -25.54 -24.68
N ARG A 468 0.95 -25.09 -23.58
CA ARG A 468 -0.41 -24.55 -23.58
C ARG A 468 -0.51 -23.30 -24.43
N MET A 469 0.41 -22.35 -24.28
CA MET A 469 0.37 -21.09 -25.03
C MET A 469 0.55 -21.33 -26.54
N ALA A 470 1.47 -22.21 -26.93
CA ALA A 470 1.63 -22.60 -28.33
C ALA A 470 0.36 -23.27 -28.89
N TYR A 471 -0.25 -24.19 -28.14
CA TYR A 471 -1.49 -24.83 -28.55
C TYR A 471 -2.65 -23.83 -28.69
N ILE A 472 -2.76 -22.89 -27.75
CA ILE A 472 -3.79 -21.84 -27.79
C ILE A 472 -3.66 -21.01 -29.07
N GLU A 473 -2.44 -20.61 -29.42
CA GLU A 473 -2.17 -19.79 -30.60
C GLU A 473 -2.35 -20.57 -31.91
N GLU A 474 -1.72 -21.75 -32.02
CA GLU A 474 -1.63 -22.48 -33.29
C GLU A 474 -2.86 -23.33 -33.61
N VAL A 475 -3.65 -23.69 -32.60
CA VAL A 475 -4.76 -24.65 -32.75
C VAL A 475 -6.05 -24.11 -32.14
N TYR A 476 -6.08 -23.83 -30.85
CA TYR A 476 -7.34 -23.63 -30.11
C TYR A 476 -8.07 -22.36 -30.53
N LEU A 477 -7.35 -21.24 -30.66
CA LEU A 477 -7.92 -19.95 -31.05
C LEU A 477 -7.56 -19.56 -32.49
N ALA A 478 -6.89 -20.44 -33.25
CA ALA A 478 -6.33 -20.12 -34.57
C ALA A 478 -7.36 -19.61 -35.60
N GLU A 479 -8.63 -20.00 -35.47
CA GLU A 479 -9.73 -19.58 -36.35
C GLU A 479 -10.62 -18.48 -35.73
N ASP A 480 -10.31 -17.99 -34.52
CA ASP A 480 -11.08 -16.95 -33.85
C ASP A 480 -10.56 -15.56 -34.24
N ASP A 481 -11.16 -14.99 -35.30
CA ASP A 481 -10.81 -13.66 -35.84
C ASP A 481 -10.99 -12.51 -34.82
N ASP A 482 -11.71 -12.73 -33.71
CA ASP A 482 -12.01 -11.74 -32.68
C ASP A 482 -10.93 -11.67 -31.57
N VAL A 483 -9.91 -12.55 -31.60
CA VAL A 483 -8.86 -12.64 -30.57
C VAL A 483 -7.58 -11.91 -30.97
N ASP A 484 -7.08 -11.03 -30.10
CA ASP A 484 -5.76 -10.43 -30.25
C ASP A 484 -4.68 -11.36 -29.67
N PHE A 485 -4.02 -12.13 -30.54
CA PHE A 485 -2.95 -13.06 -30.14
C PHE A 485 -1.78 -12.38 -29.43
N ALA A 486 -1.45 -11.13 -29.77
CA ALA A 486 -0.39 -10.42 -29.06
C ALA A 486 -0.81 -10.19 -27.60
N GLN A 487 -2.08 -9.89 -27.36
CA GLN A 487 -2.60 -9.72 -26.01
C GLN A 487 -2.70 -11.05 -25.25
N VAL A 488 -3.05 -12.15 -25.91
CA VAL A 488 -3.04 -13.50 -25.30
C VAL A 488 -1.67 -13.83 -24.71
N PHE A 489 -0.57 -13.47 -25.39
CA PHE A 489 0.77 -13.78 -24.90
C PHE A 489 1.19 -12.93 -23.68
N TYR A 490 0.79 -11.65 -23.62
CA TYR A 490 1.26 -10.72 -22.58
C TYR A 490 0.30 -10.54 -21.41
N ASP A 491 -0.97 -10.90 -21.58
CA ASP A 491 -2.02 -10.72 -20.58
C ASP A 491 -2.71 -12.07 -20.30
N GLN A 492 -2.30 -12.68 -19.19
CA GLN A 492 -2.82 -13.97 -18.76
C GLN A 492 -4.33 -13.93 -18.45
N ILE A 493 -4.85 -12.79 -18.00
CA ILE A 493 -6.30 -12.64 -17.75
C ILE A 493 -7.02 -12.67 -19.09
N TYR A 494 -6.55 -11.87 -20.07
CA TYR A 494 -7.12 -11.86 -21.41
C TYR A 494 -7.06 -13.24 -22.07
N ALA A 495 -5.93 -13.96 -21.94
CA ALA A 495 -5.77 -15.32 -22.43
C ALA A 495 -6.82 -16.27 -21.83
N ARG A 496 -6.97 -16.27 -20.50
CA ARG A 496 -7.93 -17.11 -19.79
C ARG A 496 -9.38 -16.79 -20.19
N ARG A 497 -9.72 -15.50 -20.32
CA ARG A 497 -11.06 -15.07 -20.76
C ARG A 497 -11.34 -15.53 -22.19
N SER A 498 -10.37 -15.38 -23.10
CA SER A 498 -10.50 -15.79 -24.50
C SER A 498 -10.70 -17.31 -24.62
N VAL A 499 -9.90 -18.10 -23.87
CA VAL A 499 -10.06 -19.55 -23.79
C VAL A 499 -11.45 -19.94 -23.29
N LEU A 500 -11.95 -19.29 -22.23
CA LEU A 500 -13.28 -19.56 -21.71
C LEU A 500 -14.39 -19.24 -22.74
N HIS A 501 -14.28 -18.11 -23.45
CA HIS A 501 -15.23 -17.74 -24.49
C HIS A 501 -15.34 -18.81 -25.57
N HIS A 502 -14.19 -19.27 -26.09
CA HIS A 502 -14.15 -20.34 -27.07
C HIS A 502 -14.72 -21.65 -26.52
N TRP A 503 -14.28 -22.07 -25.33
CA TRP A 503 -14.71 -23.29 -24.65
C TRP A 503 -16.23 -23.36 -24.43
N LEU A 504 -16.86 -22.21 -24.13
CA LEU A 504 -18.32 -22.08 -24.01
C LEU A 504 -19.02 -22.20 -25.37
N ARG A 505 -18.50 -21.55 -26.42
CA ARG A 505 -19.05 -21.61 -27.79
C ARG A 505 -19.05 -23.04 -28.31
N GLU A 506 -17.96 -23.78 -28.13
CA GLU A 506 -17.86 -25.19 -28.53
C GLU A 506 -18.92 -26.08 -27.87
N ARG A 507 -19.35 -25.72 -26.65
CA ARG A 507 -20.37 -26.42 -25.86
C ARG A 507 -21.79 -25.91 -26.10
N GLY A 508 -21.97 -24.97 -27.04
CA GLY A 508 -23.26 -24.42 -27.43
C GLY A 508 -23.84 -23.40 -26.44
N TYR A 509 -23.00 -22.81 -25.59
CA TYR A 509 -23.38 -21.71 -24.70
C TYR A 509 -23.00 -20.37 -25.33
N ASP A 510 -23.74 -19.32 -24.95
CA ASP A 510 -23.44 -17.94 -25.33
C ASP A 510 -22.53 -17.30 -24.26
N PRO A 511 -21.24 -17.03 -24.57
CA PRO A 511 -20.32 -16.43 -23.62
C PRO A 511 -20.75 -15.04 -23.20
N GLU A 512 -21.29 -14.23 -24.12
CA GLU A 512 -21.73 -12.88 -23.84
C GLU A 512 -22.88 -12.89 -22.84
N PHE A 513 -23.76 -13.89 -22.88
CA PHE A 513 -24.82 -14.00 -21.89
C PHE A 513 -24.30 -14.41 -20.49
N LEU A 514 -23.30 -15.29 -20.43
CA LEU A 514 -22.83 -15.90 -19.18
C LEU A 514 -21.77 -15.08 -18.46
N MET A 515 -20.90 -14.42 -19.22
CA MET A 515 -19.78 -13.63 -18.75
C MET A 515 -20.10 -12.16 -18.88
N VAL A 516 -19.90 -11.43 -17.79
CA VAL A 516 -20.07 -9.98 -17.71
C VAL A 516 -18.77 -9.45 -17.13
N TYR A 517 -18.12 -8.54 -17.86
CA TYR A 517 -16.87 -7.92 -17.46
C TYR A 517 -17.06 -6.41 -17.25
N GLU A 518 -15.98 -5.69 -16.97
CA GLU A 518 -15.99 -4.31 -16.49
C GLU A 518 -16.62 -3.30 -17.46
N ASP A 519 -16.63 -3.61 -18.77
CA ASP A 519 -17.18 -2.76 -19.82
C ASP A 519 -18.66 -3.05 -20.16
N ASP A 520 -19.30 -3.97 -19.42
CA ASP A 520 -20.65 -4.42 -19.69
C ASP A 520 -21.67 -3.80 -18.73
N ASP A 521 -22.70 -3.14 -19.27
CA ASP A 521 -23.72 -2.40 -18.52
C ASP A 521 -24.71 -3.28 -17.72
N ARG A 522 -24.63 -4.62 -17.82
CA ARG A 522 -25.64 -5.58 -17.29
C ARG A 522 -25.48 -5.99 -15.83
#